data_AF-A0A961XPA2-F1
#
_entry.id   AF-A0A961XPA2-F1
#
_cell.length_a   1.000
_cell.length_b   1.000
_cell.length_c   1.000
_cell.angle_alpha   90.00
_cell.angle_beta   90.00
_cell.angle_gamma   90.00
#
_symmetry.space_group_name_H-M   'P 1'
#
loop_
_entity.id
_entity.type
_entity.pdbx_description
1 polymer ?
#
loop_
_entity_poly.entity_id
_entity_poly.type
_entity_poly.pdbx_seq_one_letter_code
_entity_poly.pdbx_strand_id
1 'polypeptide(L)' 'MKLVSAFLIGLVFGTGIVLSGMANPAKVIGFFDIAGNWDPSLIFVMASAMLTAMIGYRFVLKRPRPVFEREFTLP' A
#
# COMPACT_ATOMS: atom_id res chain seq x y z
N MET A 1 22.66 2.80 -2.69
CA MET A 1 21.38 2.48 -3.38
C MET A 1 20.18 2.31 -2.44
N LYS A 2 20.35 1.80 -1.20
CA LYS A 2 19.26 1.68 -0.21
C LYS A 2 18.44 2.97 -0.05
N LEU A 3 19.11 4.09 0.25
CA LEU A 3 18.46 5.39 0.48
C LEU A 3 17.69 5.90 -0.74
N VAL A 4 18.28 5.79 -1.94
CA VAL A 4 17.62 6.19 -3.19
C VAL A 4 16.36 5.34 -3.43
N SER A 5 16.45 4.03 -3.20
CA SER A 5 15.30 3.13 -3.36
C SER A 5 14.20 3.45 -2.34
N ALA A 6 14.57 3.69 -1.08
CA ALA A 6 13.62 4.10 -0.04
C ALA A 6 12.92 5.42 -0.37
N PHE A 7 13.67 6.40 -0.89
CA PHE A 7 13.10 7.67 -1.33
C PHE A 7 12.11 7.50 -2.47
N LEU A 8 12.46 6.73 -3.50
CA LEU A 8 11.57 6.47 -4.64
C LEU A 8 10.30 5.73 -4.21
N ILE A 9 10.41 4.74 -3.32
CA ILE A 9 9.26 4.02 -2.77
C ILE A 9 8.37 4.97 -1.97
N GLY A 10 8.96 5.81 -1.11
CA GLY A 10 8.22 6.82 -0.34
C GLY A 10 7.51 7.84 -1.23
N LEU A 11 8.13 8.24 -2.33
CA LEU A 11 7.54 9.15 -3.31
C LEU A 11 6.34 8.52 -4.00
N VAL A 12 6.47 7.29 -4.51
CA VAL A 12 5.36 6.55 -5.12
C VAL A 12 4.21 6.36 -4.13
N PHE A 13 4.52 5.97 -2.88
CA PHE A 13 3.52 5.78 -1.84
C PHE A 13 2.79 7.07 -1.48
N GLY A 14 3.52 8.17 -1.24
CA GLY A 14 2.95 9.47 -0.91
C GLY A 14 2.07 10.01 -2.03
N THR A 15 2.53 9.94 -3.29
CA THR A 15 1.72 10.33 -4.45
C THR A 15 0.45 9.48 -4.55
N GLY A 16 0.54 8.17 -4.29
CA GLY A 16 -0.63 7.29 -4.25
C GLY A 16 -1.66 7.68 -3.19
N ILE A 17 -1.22 8.07 -1.98
CA ILE A 17 -2.13 8.56 -0.93
C ILE A 17 -2.87 9.82 -1.35
N VAL A 18 -2.16 10.77 -1.98
CA VAL A 18 -2.78 12.02 -2.44
C VAL A 18 -3.76 11.75 -3.57
N LEU A 19 -3.38 10.98 -4.58
CA LEU A 19 -4.22 10.65 -5.74
C LEU A 19 -5.47 9.83 -5.35
N SER A 20 -5.34 8.93 -4.38
CA SER A 20 -6.46 8.13 -3.89
C SER A 20 -7.43 8.93 -3.02
N GLY A 21 -7.06 10.14 -2.58
CA GLY A 21 -7.85 10.97 -1.67
C GLY A 21 -7.89 10.45 -0.23
N MET A 22 -7.05 9.47 0.12
CA MET A 22 -6.95 8.93 1.49
C MET A 22 -6.35 9.92 2.49
N ALA A 23 -5.74 11.01 2.00
CA ALA A 23 -5.34 12.13 2.84
C ALA A 23 -6.53 12.87 3.48
N ASN A 24 -7.76 12.68 2.98
CA ASN A 24 -8.97 13.27 3.54
C ASN A 24 -9.66 12.29 4.50
N PRO A 25 -9.73 12.57 5.81
CA PRO A 25 -10.39 11.71 6.80
C PRO A 25 -11.86 11.45 6.51
N ALA A 26 -12.57 12.42 5.91
CA ALA A 26 -13.99 12.28 5.59
C ALA A 26 -14.25 11.12 4.62
N LYS A 27 -13.34 10.88 3.67
CA LYS A 27 -13.44 9.77 2.71
C LYS A 27 -13.30 8.41 3.39
N VAL A 28 -12.40 8.32 4.37
CA VAL A 28 -12.18 7.08 5.13
C VAL A 28 -13.39 6.80 6.03
N ILE A 29 -13.93 7.82 6.68
CA ILE A 29 -15.13 7.69 7.53
C ILE A 29 -16.35 7.30 6.69
N GLY A 30 -16.55 7.95 5.52
CA GLY A 30 -17.65 7.63 4.61
C GLY A 30 -17.63 6.20 4.08
N PHE A 31 -16.46 5.58 3.97
CA PHE A 31 -16.34 4.15 3.62
C PHE A 31 -16.90 3.22 4.71
N PHE A 32 -16.79 3.59 5.99
CA PHE A 32 -17.33 2.81 7.09
C PHE A 32 -18.79 3.15 7.43
N ASP A 33 -19.32 4.26 6.90
CA ASP A 33 -20.71 4.70 7.10
C ASP A 33 -21.72 3.91 6.24
N ILE A 34 -21.75 2.59 6.41
CA ILE A 34 -22.60 1.67 5.63
C ILE A 34 -24.11 1.92 5.89
N ALA A 35 -24.46 2.45 7.06
CA ALA A 35 -25.84 2.74 7.46
C ALA A 35 -26.31 4.15 7.04
N GLY A 36 -25.40 4.99 6.53
CA GLY A 36 -25.65 6.38 6.16
C GLY A 36 -25.26 6.68 4.71
N ASN A 37 -24.38 7.65 4.50
CA ASN A 37 -23.95 8.08 3.16
C ASN A 37 -22.69 7.32 2.75
N TRP A 38 -22.85 6.01 2.54
CA TRP A 38 -21.74 5.10 2.25
C TRP A 38 -21.00 5.47 0.96
N ASP A 39 -19.68 5.65 1.05
CA ASP A 39 -18.79 5.88 -0.10
C ASP A 39 -17.96 4.62 -0.42
N PRO A 40 -18.34 3.83 -1.44
CA PRO A 40 -17.63 2.61 -1.81
C PRO A 40 -16.32 2.85 -2.57
N SER A 41 -15.95 4.10 -2.89
CA SER A 41 -14.77 4.41 -3.70
C SER A 41 -13.45 3.91 -3.09
N LEU A 42 -13.40 3.78 -1.76
CA LEU A 42 -12.22 3.28 -1.04
C LEU A 42 -11.93 1.80 -1.33
N ILE A 43 -12.94 1.01 -1.72
CA ILE A 43 -12.79 -0.42 -2.03
C ILE A 43 -11.78 -0.64 -3.14
N PHE A 44 -11.81 0.18 -4.19
CA PHE A 44 -10.88 0.05 -5.31
C PHE A 44 -9.43 0.29 -4.89
N VAL A 45 -9.22 1.24 -3.98
CA VAL A 45 -7.89 1.55 -3.43
C VAL A 45 -7.41 0.40 -2.55
N MET A 46 -8.27 -0.10 -1.65
CA MET A 46 -7.92 -1.22 -0.77
C MET A 46 -7.66 -2.51 -1.56
N ALA A 47 -8.52 -2.84 -2.51
CA ALA A 47 -8.39 -4.04 -3.34
C ALA A 47 -7.12 -4.01 -4.19
N SER A 48 -6.81 -2.87 -4.83
CA SER A 48 -5.58 -2.72 -5.60
C SER A 48 -4.33 -2.76 -4.73
N ALA A 49 -4.34 -2.14 -3.55
CA ALA A 49 -3.24 -2.22 -2.60
C ALA A 49 -3.00 -3.65 -2.12
N MET A 50 -4.07 -4.37 -1.76
CA MET A 50 -4.01 -5.77 -1.32
C MET A 50 -3.49 -6.68 -2.43
N LEU A 51 -4.01 -6.54 -3.66
CA LEU A 51 -3.58 -7.34 -4.81
C LEU A 51 -2.11 -7.10 -5.13
N THR A 52 -1.68 -5.83 -5.13
CA THR A 52 -0.27 -5.46 -5.38
C THR A 52 0.65 -6.04 -4.30
N ALA A 53 0.26 -5.95 -3.03
CA ALA A 53 1.03 -6.51 -1.92
C ALA A 53 1.12 -8.04 -2.00
N MET A 54 0.00 -8.72 -2.29
CA MET A 54 -0.05 -10.18 -2.43
C MET A 54 0.87 -10.66 -3.56
N ILE A 55 0.81 -10.01 -4.73
CA ILE A 55 1.68 -10.31 -5.87
C ILE A 55 3.13 -10.02 -5.49
N GLY A 56 3.40 -8.87 -4.87
CA GLY A 56 4.73 -8.47 -4.40
C GLY A 56 5.35 -9.50 -3.46
N TYR A 57 4.64 -9.92 -2.41
CA TYR A 57 5.11 -10.93 -1.47
C TYR A 57 5.36 -12.28 -2.15
N ARG A 58 4.51 -12.69 -3.10
CA ARG A 58 4.73 -13.94 -3.85
C ARG A 58 6.05 -13.93 -4.61
N PHE A 59 6.50 -12.78 -5.11
CA PHE A 59 7.80 -12.66 -5.78
C PHE A 59 8.96 -12.46 -4.82
N VAL A 60 8.78 -11.65 -3.77
CA VAL A 60 9.84 -11.33 -2.80
C VAL A 60 10.20 -12.55 -1.96
N LEU A 61 9.20 -13.27 -1.43
CA LEU A 61 9.43 -14.45 -0.57
C LEU A 61 9.91 -15.68 -1.34
N LYS A 62 9.84 -15.68 -2.67
CA LYS A 62 10.48 -16.71 -3.52
C LYS A 62 12.00 -16.52 -3.63
N ARG A 63 12.53 -15.34 -3.28
CA ARG A 63 13.96 -15.07 -3.36
C ARG A 63 14.65 -15.73 -2.16
N PRO A 64 15.91 -16.20 -2.32
CA PRO A 64 16.65 -16.78 -1.20
C PRO A 64 17.02 -15.74 -0.13
N ARG A 65 17.17 -14.47 -0.52
CA ARG A 65 17.49 -13.36 0.38
C ARG A 65 16.91 -12.03 -0.13
N PRO A 66 16.67 -11.05 0.75
CA PRO A 66 16.32 -9.71 0.34
C PRO A 66 17.45 -9.06 -0.49
N VAL A 67 17.08 -8.09 -1.33
CA VAL A 67 18.02 -7.42 -2.25
C VAL A 67 19.05 -6.60 -1.48
N PHE A 68 18.61 -5.97 -0.40
CA PHE A 68 19.39 -5.01 0.37
C PHE A 68 19.83 -5.53 1.74
N GLU A 69 19.40 -6.71 2.15
CA GLU A 69 19.81 -7.33 3.42
C GLU A 69 20.32 -8.76 3.22
N ARG A 70 20.85 -9.36 4.28
CA ARG A 70 21.40 -10.72 4.23
C ARG A 70 20.31 -11.79 4.33
N GLU A 71 19.30 -11.57 5.16
CA GLU A 71 18.26 -12.54 5.49
C GLU A 71 16.91 -11.85 5.67
N PHE A 72 15.81 -12.59 5.50
CA PHE A 72 14.47 -12.09 5.78
C PHE A 72 14.18 -12.16 7.28
N THR A 73 13.86 -11.03 7.91
CA THR A 73 13.31 -10.99 9.27
C THR A 73 11.79 -11.08 9.18
N LEU A 74 11.24 -12.28 9.32
CA LEU A 74 9.80 -12.53 9.38
C LEU A 74 9.39 -12.76 10.85
N PRO A 75 8.24 -12.24 11.31
CA PRO A 75 7.70 -12.53 12.63
C PRO A 75 7.18 -13.97 12.77
#